data_AF-A0A5E4Z582-F1
#
_entry.id   AF-A0A5E4Z582-F1
#
_cell.length_a   1.000
_cell.length_b   1.000
_cell.length_c   1.000
_cell.angle_alpha   90.00
_cell.angle_beta   90.00
_cell.angle_gamma   90.00
#
_symmetry.space_group_name_H-M   'P 1'
#
loop_
_entity.id
_entity.type
_entity.pdbx_description
1 polymer ?
#
loop_
_entity_poly.entity_id
_entity_poly.type
_entity_poly.pdbx_seq_one_letter_code
_entity_poly.pdbx_strand_id
1 'polypeptide(L)'
;MIGMEACSGAHHWARVFQQHGHMVKLMAPKLVAPYRISGKRGKNDAADAAAICEAVMRPSMHFVPLKDEHQQATLCLHRTGQGFVEERSKRLMQLRGIGPTTSSALLASLGAGHDFRSGRQVAAWLGLTPDTAAAARHGWVASQRQATLICAIFWWNGAHAIIASLGEKQDRFSRWVRSLVERRGYWRAAVAIAAKNARMAWAILKYGDDFKHEPAAS
;
A
#
# COMPACT_ATOMS: atom_id res chain seq x y z
N MET A 1 -21.90 -33.87 11.52
CA MET A 1 -20.66 -33.07 11.41
C MET A 1 -20.78 -32.21 10.18
N ILE A 2 -20.43 -30.92 10.27
CA ILE A 2 -20.49 -29.95 9.16
C ILE A 2 -19.07 -29.51 8.83
N GLY A 3 -18.62 -29.79 7.60
CA GLY A 3 -17.37 -29.26 7.07
C GLY A 3 -17.60 -27.91 6.39
N MET A 4 -16.74 -26.92 6.64
CA MET A 4 -16.85 -25.60 6.02
C MET A 4 -15.48 -25.09 5.59
N GLU A 5 -15.40 -24.43 4.43
CA GLU A 5 -14.22 -23.67 4.04
C GLU A 5 -14.19 -22.33 4.81
N ALA A 6 -13.05 -21.99 5.39
CA ALA A 6 -12.87 -20.77 6.18
C ALA A 6 -12.87 -19.55 5.27
N CYS A 7 -13.98 -18.82 5.28
CA CYS A 7 -14.13 -17.50 4.66
C CYS A 7 -14.59 -16.46 5.71
N SER A 8 -14.72 -15.19 5.29
CA SER A 8 -15.21 -14.10 6.14
C SER A 8 -16.59 -14.39 6.75
N GLY A 9 -17.49 -15.06 6.02
CA GLY A 9 -18.83 -15.43 6.51
C GLY A 9 -18.88 -16.77 7.25
N ALA A 10 -17.94 -17.68 7.02
CA ALA A 10 -17.99 -19.05 7.56
C ALA A 10 -17.91 -19.08 9.09
N HIS A 11 -17.18 -18.15 9.71
CA HIS A 11 -17.09 -18.06 11.17
C HIS A 11 -18.42 -17.69 11.82
N HIS A 12 -19.24 -16.86 11.19
CA HIS A 12 -20.58 -16.52 11.70
C HIS A 12 -21.49 -17.75 11.67
N TRP A 13 -21.61 -18.39 10.49
CA TRP A 13 -22.44 -19.59 10.32
C TRP A 13 -21.98 -20.76 11.18
N ALA A 14 -20.67 -20.95 11.35
CA ALA A 14 -20.14 -21.98 12.22
C ALA A 14 -20.55 -21.80 13.69
N ARG A 15 -20.59 -20.55 14.20
CA ARG A 15 -21.12 -20.26 15.55
C ARG A 15 -22.62 -20.56 15.62
N VAL A 16 -23.39 -20.16 14.61
CA VAL A 16 -24.85 -20.43 14.54
C VAL A 16 -25.11 -21.95 14.54
N PHE A 17 -24.39 -22.73 13.74
CA PHE A 17 -24.56 -24.18 13.71
C PHE A 17 -24.13 -24.86 15.01
N GLN A 18 -23.08 -24.36 15.68
CA GLN A 18 -22.70 -24.86 17.01
C GLN A 18 -23.77 -24.56 18.06
N GLN A 19 -24.42 -23.40 18.02
CA GLN A 19 -25.56 -23.07 18.90
C GLN A 19 -26.73 -24.05 18.71
N HIS A 20 -26.91 -24.59 17.51
CA HIS A 20 -27.90 -25.62 17.20
C HIS A 20 -27.39 -27.06 17.44
N GLY A 21 -26.25 -27.24 18.11
CA GLY A 21 -25.72 -28.55 18.49
C GLY A 21 -24.93 -29.29 17.41
N HIS A 22 -24.59 -28.63 16.30
CA HIS A 22 -23.79 -29.26 15.25
C HIS A 22 -22.29 -29.14 15.52
N MET A 23 -21.56 -30.25 15.35
CA MET A 23 -20.09 -30.23 15.30
C MET A 23 -19.62 -29.64 13.96
N VAL A 24 -19.08 -28.42 14.00
CA VAL A 24 -18.55 -27.71 12.83
C VAL A 24 -17.02 -27.83 12.79
N LYS A 25 -16.48 -28.10 11.60
CA LYS A 25 -15.05 -28.19 11.31
C LYS A 25 -14.69 -27.23 10.18
N LEU A 26 -13.94 -26.18 10.49
CA LEU A 26 -13.47 -25.19 9.52
C LEU A 26 -12.13 -25.61 8.91
N MET A 27 -11.97 -25.47 7.59
CA MET A 27 -10.73 -25.81 6.87
C MET A 27 -10.21 -24.61 6.10
N ALA A 28 -8.88 -24.46 6.02
CA ALA A 28 -8.29 -23.38 5.24
C ALA A 28 -8.51 -23.61 3.72
N PRO A 29 -8.83 -22.57 2.92
CA PRO A 29 -9.00 -22.70 1.46
C PRO A 29 -7.85 -23.41 0.74
N LYS A 30 -6.62 -23.19 1.22
CA LYS A 30 -5.40 -23.82 0.69
C LYS A 30 -5.37 -25.33 0.88
N LEU A 31 -6.00 -25.84 1.94
CA LEU A 31 -6.07 -27.27 2.24
C LEU A 31 -7.22 -27.95 1.50
N VAL A 32 -8.28 -27.22 1.16
CA VAL A 32 -9.41 -27.71 0.36
C VAL A 32 -9.08 -27.71 -1.14
N ALA A 33 -8.26 -26.77 -1.60
CA ALA A 33 -7.94 -26.60 -3.03
C ALA A 33 -7.45 -27.85 -3.77
N PRO A 34 -6.60 -28.74 -3.20
CA PRO A 34 -6.17 -29.97 -3.86
C PRO A 34 -7.28 -30.97 -4.18
N TYR A 35 -8.42 -30.89 -3.47
CA TYR A 35 -9.56 -31.81 -3.64
C TYR A 35 -10.58 -31.33 -4.69
N ARG A 36 -10.34 -30.17 -5.35
CA ARG A 36 -11.19 -29.69 -6.43
C ARG A 36 -10.86 -30.41 -7.74
N ILE A 37 -11.75 -31.32 -8.15
CA ILE A 37 -11.62 -32.17 -9.36
C ILE A 37 -11.33 -31.36 -10.64
N SER A 38 -11.85 -30.13 -10.74
CA SER A 38 -11.72 -29.28 -11.94
C SER A 38 -10.52 -28.31 -11.91
N GLY A 39 -9.64 -28.38 -10.90
CA GLY A 39 -8.53 -27.46 -10.72
C GLY A 39 -8.97 -25.99 -10.54
N LYS A 40 -8.10 -25.03 -10.88
CA LYS A 40 -8.34 -23.57 -10.69
C LYS A 40 -9.46 -22.98 -11.57
N ARG A 41 -9.86 -23.66 -12.65
CA ARG A 41 -10.80 -23.14 -13.68
C ARG A 41 -12.25 -23.60 -13.52
N GLY A 42 -12.55 -24.55 -12.63
CA GLY A 42 -13.92 -25.03 -12.38
C GLY A 42 -14.43 -24.68 -10.99
N LYS A 43 -14.37 -23.40 -10.61
CA LYS A 43 -15.00 -22.91 -9.38
C LYS A 43 -16.52 -22.87 -9.58
N ASN A 44 -17.21 -23.83 -8.99
CA ASN A 44 -18.66 -23.83 -8.85
C ASN A 44 -19.03 -24.43 -7.49
N ASP A 45 -20.22 -24.10 -6.99
CA ASP A 45 -20.64 -24.46 -5.63
C ASP A 45 -20.66 -25.97 -5.41
N ALA A 46 -20.98 -26.75 -6.46
CA ALA A 46 -21.02 -28.21 -6.40
C ALA A 46 -19.62 -28.82 -6.22
N ALA A 47 -18.61 -28.33 -6.96
CA ALA A 47 -17.23 -28.78 -6.86
C ALA A 47 -16.60 -28.34 -5.52
N ASP A 48 -16.98 -27.17 -5.01
CA ASP A 48 -16.56 -26.69 -3.69
C ASP A 48 -17.14 -27.56 -2.58
N ALA A 49 -18.44 -27.89 -2.65
CA ALA A 49 -19.09 -28.79 -1.69
C ALA A 49 -18.46 -30.19 -1.71
N ALA A 50 -18.22 -30.76 -2.90
CA ALA A 50 -17.57 -32.06 -3.04
C ALA A 50 -16.14 -32.06 -2.44
N ALA A 51 -15.35 -31.03 -2.73
CA ALA A 51 -14.00 -30.88 -2.20
C ALA A 51 -13.98 -30.73 -0.68
N ILE A 52 -14.92 -29.96 -0.10
CA ILE A 52 -15.07 -29.82 1.36
C ILE A 52 -15.46 -31.16 1.99
N CYS A 53 -16.41 -31.88 1.41
CA CYS A 53 -16.83 -33.20 1.88
C CYS A 53 -15.67 -34.19 1.86
N GLU A 54 -14.87 -34.21 0.80
CA GLU A 54 -13.72 -35.10 0.73
C GLU A 54 -12.63 -34.69 1.74
N ALA A 55 -12.31 -33.40 1.81
CA ALA A 55 -11.29 -32.85 2.70
C ALA A 55 -11.60 -33.12 4.18
N VAL A 56 -12.85 -32.90 4.63
CA VAL A 56 -13.21 -33.06 6.06
C VAL A 56 -13.08 -34.50 6.56
N MET A 57 -13.14 -35.49 5.65
CA MET A 57 -12.99 -36.90 5.97
C MET A 57 -11.53 -37.37 6.09
N ARG A 58 -10.56 -36.55 5.65
CA ARG A 58 -9.15 -36.96 5.66
C ARG A 58 -8.59 -36.97 7.09
N PRO A 59 -7.95 -38.07 7.54
CA PRO A 59 -7.37 -38.15 8.88
C PRO A 59 -6.28 -37.11 9.16
N SER A 60 -5.53 -36.71 8.13
CA SER A 60 -4.46 -35.71 8.20
C SER A 60 -4.95 -34.26 8.02
N MET A 61 -6.27 -34.04 7.97
CA MET A 61 -6.84 -32.71 7.76
C MET A 61 -6.65 -31.82 8.98
N HIS A 62 -6.13 -30.60 8.74
CA HIS A 62 -5.94 -29.60 9.76
C HIS A 62 -7.11 -28.62 9.76
N PHE A 63 -7.75 -28.48 10.91
CA PHE A 63 -8.89 -27.59 11.09
C PHE A 63 -8.47 -26.25 11.69
N VAL A 64 -9.07 -25.18 11.17
CA VAL A 64 -8.87 -23.82 11.67
C VAL A 64 -9.77 -23.61 12.89
N PRO A 65 -9.25 -23.06 13.99
CA PRO A 65 -10.09 -22.75 15.15
C PRO A 65 -11.18 -21.75 14.78
N LEU A 66 -12.36 -21.93 15.37
CA LEU A 66 -13.45 -20.99 15.23
C LEU A 66 -13.09 -19.69 15.96
N LYS A 67 -13.21 -18.56 15.25
CA LYS A 67 -13.00 -17.23 15.84
C LYS A 67 -14.25 -16.79 16.58
N ASP A 68 -14.06 -16.14 17.71
CA ASP A 68 -15.13 -15.37 18.34
C ASP A 68 -15.44 -14.08 17.54
N GLU A 69 -16.48 -13.38 17.95
CA GLU A 69 -16.91 -12.14 17.30
C GLU A 69 -15.86 -11.03 17.41
N HIS A 70 -15.19 -10.91 18.56
CA HIS A 70 -14.19 -9.88 18.81
C HIS A 70 -12.92 -10.08 17.95
N GLN A 71 -12.44 -11.32 17.82
CA GLN A 71 -11.34 -11.70 16.93
C GLN A 71 -11.69 -11.45 15.46
N GLN A 72 -12.93 -11.71 15.05
CA GLN A 72 -13.40 -11.45 13.70
C GLN A 72 -13.49 -9.94 13.41
N ALA A 73 -13.99 -9.15 14.37
CA ALA A 73 -14.03 -7.70 14.29
C ALA A 73 -12.62 -7.09 14.21
N THR A 74 -11.69 -7.55 15.05
CA THR A 74 -10.28 -7.10 15.05
C THR A 74 -9.62 -7.36 13.69
N LEU A 75 -9.82 -8.55 13.13
CA LEU A 75 -9.30 -8.91 11.81
C LEU A 75 -9.94 -8.06 10.70
N CYS A 76 -11.24 -7.74 10.80
CA CYS A 76 -11.94 -6.87 9.87
C CYS A 76 -11.31 -5.47 9.87
N LEU A 77 -11.16 -4.86 11.04
CA LEU A 77 -10.54 -3.53 11.20
C LEU A 77 -9.11 -3.52 10.65
N HIS A 78 -8.31 -4.54 10.96
CA HIS A 78 -6.96 -4.66 10.43
C HIS A 78 -6.93 -4.73 8.90
N ARG A 79 -7.79 -5.56 8.28
CA ARG A 79 -7.87 -5.67 6.81
C ARG A 79 -8.35 -4.38 6.15
N THR A 80 -9.32 -3.70 6.76
CA THR A 80 -9.78 -2.39 6.29
C THR A 80 -8.65 -1.36 6.35
N GLY A 81 -7.88 -1.34 7.43
CA GLY A 81 -6.66 -0.52 7.54
C GLY A 81 -5.62 -0.82 6.46
N GLN A 82 -5.37 -2.11 6.19
CA GLN A 82 -4.48 -2.53 5.09
C GLN A 82 -5.00 -2.09 3.72
N GLY A 83 -6.31 -2.17 3.48
CA GLY A 83 -6.94 -1.70 2.25
C GLY A 83 -6.68 -0.21 2.00
N PHE A 84 -6.85 0.64 3.02
CA PHE A 84 -6.53 2.07 2.91
C PHE A 84 -5.04 2.34 2.66
N VAL A 85 -4.14 1.53 3.24
CA VAL A 85 -2.69 1.61 3.00
C VAL A 85 -2.36 1.27 1.55
N GLU A 86 -2.94 0.18 1.03
CA GLU A 86 -2.76 -0.22 -0.37
C GLU A 86 -3.30 0.82 -1.34
N GLU A 87 -4.47 1.39 -1.05
CA GLU A 87 -5.08 2.42 -1.87
C GLU A 87 -4.24 3.70 -1.93
N ARG A 88 -3.81 4.23 -0.77
CA ARG A 88 -2.92 5.40 -0.72
C ARG A 88 -1.59 5.12 -1.41
N SER A 89 -1.04 3.92 -1.25
CA SER A 89 0.19 3.53 -1.94
C SER A 89 0.00 3.51 -3.47
N LYS A 90 -1.11 2.97 -3.97
CA LYS A 90 -1.45 2.99 -5.41
C LYS A 90 -1.58 4.40 -5.96
N ARG A 91 -2.18 5.32 -5.19
CA ARG A 91 -2.29 6.74 -5.58
C ARG A 91 -0.94 7.42 -5.66
N LEU A 92 -0.06 7.21 -4.67
CA LEU A 92 1.30 7.76 -4.67
C LEU A 92 2.13 7.24 -5.87
N MET A 93 1.99 5.97 -6.24
CA MET A 93 2.68 5.37 -7.39
C MET A 93 2.23 5.95 -8.75
N GLN A 94 1.15 6.72 -8.80
CA GLN A 94 0.77 7.44 -10.01
C GLN A 94 1.69 8.65 -10.29
N LEU A 95 2.50 9.06 -9.32
CA LEU A 95 3.52 10.09 -9.52
C LEU A 95 4.73 9.51 -10.24
N ARG A 96 5.28 10.29 -11.19
CA ARG A 96 6.51 9.92 -11.91
C ARG A 96 7.64 9.67 -10.93
N GLY A 97 8.38 8.58 -11.13
CA GLY A 97 9.51 8.21 -10.28
C GLY A 97 9.13 7.69 -8.89
N ILE A 98 7.86 7.41 -8.60
CA ILE A 98 7.45 6.80 -7.34
C ILE A 98 7.08 5.34 -7.57
N GLY A 99 7.96 4.43 -7.15
CA GLY A 99 7.68 2.99 -7.14
C GLY A 99 7.15 2.49 -5.79
N PRO A 100 6.89 1.18 -5.66
CA PRO A 100 6.34 0.57 -4.44
C PRO A 100 7.16 0.87 -3.18
N THR A 101 8.50 0.78 -3.26
CA THR A 101 9.39 1.04 -2.12
C THR A 101 9.30 2.50 -1.66
N THR A 102 9.37 3.44 -2.60
CA THR A 102 9.28 4.88 -2.32
C THR A 102 7.91 5.25 -1.79
N SER A 103 6.84 4.67 -2.34
CA SER A 103 5.46 4.87 -1.90
C SER A 103 5.25 4.39 -0.45
N SER A 104 5.67 3.17 -0.13
CA SER A 104 5.59 2.62 1.22
C SER A 104 6.39 3.44 2.23
N ALA A 105 7.60 3.87 1.85
CA ALA A 105 8.42 4.73 2.70
C ALA A 105 7.75 6.09 2.96
N LEU A 106 7.21 6.75 1.92
CA LEU A 106 6.45 7.99 2.07
C LEU A 106 5.25 7.83 2.99
N LEU A 107 4.48 6.76 2.81
CA LEU A 107 3.27 6.53 3.60
C LEU A 107 3.62 6.26 5.07
N ALA A 108 4.66 5.47 5.35
CA ALA A 108 5.16 5.25 6.70
C ALA A 108 5.67 6.54 7.36
N SER A 109 6.19 7.47 6.56
CA SER A 109 6.79 8.72 7.05
C SER A 109 5.78 9.84 7.25
N LEU A 110 4.85 9.98 6.31
CA LEU A 110 3.89 11.09 6.24
C LEU A 110 2.54 10.72 6.85
N GLY A 111 2.24 9.43 7.03
CA GLY A 111 0.93 8.95 7.46
C GLY A 111 -0.18 9.46 6.53
N ALA A 112 -1.18 10.14 7.10
CA ALA A 112 -2.25 10.80 6.33
C ALA A 112 -1.92 12.26 5.94
N GLY A 113 -0.71 12.75 6.22
CA GLY A 113 -0.27 14.11 5.87
C GLY A 113 -0.90 15.24 6.70
N HIS A 114 -1.66 14.92 7.75
CA HIS A 114 -2.34 15.89 8.61
C HIS A 114 -1.38 16.66 9.53
N ASP A 115 -0.25 16.07 9.87
CA ASP A 115 0.81 16.71 10.67
C ASP A 115 1.43 17.92 9.97
N PHE A 116 1.21 18.06 8.66
CA PHE A 116 1.77 19.11 7.83
C PHE A 116 0.66 20.04 7.30
N ARG A 117 0.85 21.35 7.50
CA ARG A 117 -0.04 22.39 6.97
C ARG A 117 0.12 22.57 5.47
N SER A 118 1.34 22.35 4.94
CA SER A 118 1.66 22.52 3.53
C SER A 118 2.71 21.51 3.04
N GLY A 119 2.69 21.20 1.74
CA GLY A 119 3.74 20.38 1.13
C GLY A 119 5.14 21.00 1.21
N ARG A 120 5.26 22.34 1.34
CA ARG A 120 6.55 23.01 1.58
C ARG A 120 7.15 22.59 2.92
N GLN A 121 6.29 22.42 3.93
CA GLN A 121 6.68 21.96 5.25
C GLN A 121 7.19 20.52 5.20
N VAL A 122 6.57 19.65 4.39
CA VAL A 122 7.08 18.29 4.10
C VAL A 122 8.45 18.35 3.42
N ALA A 123 8.61 19.20 2.40
CA ALA A 123 9.89 19.33 1.71
C ALA A 123 11.01 19.84 2.65
N ALA A 124 10.70 20.77 3.56
CA ALA A 124 11.64 21.25 4.57
C ALA A 124 11.96 20.18 5.62
N TRP A 125 10.95 19.45 6.10
CA TRP A 125 11.13 18.32 7.02
C TRP A 125 12.03 17.23 6.44
N LEU A 126 11.86 16.95 5.14
CA LEU A 126 12.70 16.06 4.36
C LEU A 126 14.10 16.66 4.06
N GLY A 127 14.39 17.93 4.34
CA GLY A 127 15.67 18.56 4.02
C GLY A 127 15.88 18.84 2.52
N LEU A 128 14.79 18.92 1.74
CA LEU A 128 14.80 19.19 0.30
C LEU A 128 14.86 20.68 -0.04
N THR A 129 14.74 21.53 0.97
CA THR A 129 14.75 22.99 0.83
C THR A 129 15.67 23.62 1.85
N PRO A 130 16.31 24.75 1.53
CA PRO A 130 17.20 25.45 2.45
C PRO A 130 16.48 26.13 3.62
N ASP A 131 15.14 26.11 3.68
CA ASP A 131 14.36 26.67 4.79
C ASP A 131 14.43 25.77 6.03
N THR A 132 15.58 25.82 6.70
CA THR A 132 15.85 25.17 7.99
C THR A 132 15.12 25.86 9.13
N ALA A 133 14.67 27.12 8.95
CA ALA A 133 13.92 27.85 9.96
C ALA A 133 12.53 27.24 10.18
N ALA A 134 11.85 26.78 9.13
CA ALA A 134 10.60 26.03 9.27
C ALA A 134 10.78 24.70 10.01
N ALA A 135 11.84 23.94 9.72
CA ALA A 135 12.13 22.68 10.40
C ALA A 135 12.53 22.90 11.88
N ALA A 136 13.29 23.95 12.18
CA ALA A 136 13.72 24.30 13.52
C ALA A 136 12.54 24.75 14.40
N ARG A 137 11.62 25.57 13.87
CA ARG A 137 10.42 26.04 14.60
C ARG A 137 9.53 24.90 15.12
N HIS A 138 9.55 23.74 14.47
CA HIS A 138 8.75 22.57 14.85
C HIS A 138 9.55 21.49 15.61
N GLY A 139 10.82 21.76 15.96
CA GLY A 139 11.65 20.80 16.69
C GLY A 139 12.06 19.55 15.89
N TRP A 140 11.93 19.59 14.56
CA TRP A 140 12.13 18.41 13.71
C TRP A 140 13.59 18.07 13.42
N VAL A 141 14.52 18.91 13.88
CA VAL A 141 15.96 18.75 13.75
C VAL A 141 16.45 17.42 14.34
N ALA A 142 15.80 16.92 15.41
CA ALA A 142 16.10 15.62 16.00
C ALA A 142 15.55 14.42 15.20
N SER A 143 14.45 14.60 14.45
CA SER A 143 13.85 13.57 13.57
C SER A 143 14.49 13.49 12.18
N GLN A 144 15.40 14.43 11.88
CA GLN A 144 16.03 14.61 10.56
C GLN A 144 16.79 13.35 10.11
N ARG A 145 17.30 12.51 11.03
CA ARG A 145 18.02 11.27 10.68
C ARG A 145 17.14 10.27 9.90
N GLN A 146 15.88 10.08 10.30
CA GLN A 146 14.94 9.20 9.59
C GLN A 146 14.56 9.83 8.23
N ALA A 147 14.23 11.13 8.23
CA ALA A 147 13.88 11.89 7.04
C ALA A 147 15.01 11.88 5.98
N THR A 148 16.27 11.92 6.39
CA THR A 148 17.45 11.83 5.49
C THR A 148 17.55 10.48 4.78
N LEU A 149 17.21 9.36 5.44
CA LEU A 149 17.23 8.03 4.82
C LEU A 149 16.09 7.87 3.79
N ILE A 150 14.89 8.33 4.12
CA ILE A 150 13.75 8.36 3.18
C ILE A 150 14.06 9.28 2.00
N CYS A 151 14.71 10.43 2.23
CA CYS A 151 15.21 11.31 1.17
C CYS A 151 16.26 10.68 0.28
N ALA A 152 17.21 9.93 0.85
CA ALA A 152 18.20 9.20 0.06
C ALA A 152 17.51 8.18 -0.86
N ILE A 153 16.49 7.46 -0.38
CA ILE A 153 15.68 6.54 -1.21
C ILE A 153 14.92 7.30 -2.31
N PHE A 154 14.35 8.45 -1.96
CA PHE A 154 13.60 9.31 -2.88
C PHE A 154 14.49 9.91 -3.98
N TRP A 155 15.68 10.34 -3.60
CA TRP A 155 16.69 10.93 -4.48
C TRP A 155 17.27 9.87 -5.41
N TRP A 156 17.70 8.74 -4.84
CA TRP A 156 18.41 7.71 -5.58
C TRP A 156 17.52 6.96 -6.57
N ASN A 157 16.26 6.69 -6.22
CA ASN A 157 15.40 5.86 -7.07
C ASN A 157 14.44 6.68 -7.93
N GLY A 158 13.85 7.75 -7.39
CA GLY A 158 12.80 8.48 -8.10
C GLY A 158 13.31 9.52 -9.07
N ALA A 159 14.18 10.42 -8.59
CA ALA A 159 14.72 11.48 -9.43
C ALA A 159 15.67 10.96 -10.50
N HIS A 160 16.52 9.97 -10.16
CA HIS A 160 17.42 9.34 -11.12
C HIS A 160 16.64 8.59 -12.21
N ALA A 161 15.61 7.81 -11.85
CA ALA A 161 14.79 7.12 -12.84
C ALA A 161 14.09 8.09 -13.79
N ILE A 162 13.60 9.23 -13.28
CA ILE A 162 13.01 10.29 -14.11
C ILE A 162 14.04 10.84 -15.10
N ILE A 163 15.23 11.21 -14.63
CA ILE A 163 16.26 11.82 -15.49
C ILE A 163 16.77 10.80 -16.51
N ALA A 164 16.98 9.54 -16.10
CA ALA A 164 17.42 8.46 -16.98
C ALA A 164 16.36 8.08 -18.04
N SER A 165 15.08 8.23 -17.72
CA SER A 165 13.96 7.93 -18.64
C SER A 165 13.47 9.12 -19.47
N LEU A 166 14.22 10.24 -19.50
CA LEU A 166 13.85 11.41 -20.29
C LEU A 166 13.77 11.13 -21.80
N GLY A 167 14.61 10.22 -22.31
CA GLY A 167 14.63 9.78 -23.71
C GLY A 167 14.50 10.94 -24.70
N GLU A 168 13.49 10.88 -25.56
CA GLU A 168 13.03 11.96 -26.46
C GLU A 168 11.67 12.56 -26.04
N LYS A 169 11.25 12.35 -24.77
CA LYS A 169 9.95 12.82 -24.27
C LYS A 169 9.88 14.36 -24.27
N GLN A 170 8.85 14.91 -24.92
CA GLN A 170 8.63 16.36 -25.06
C GLN A 170 7.51 16.92 -24.18
N ASP A 171 6.99 16.11 -23.25
CA ASP A 171 5.93 16.56 -22.34
C ASP A 171 6.41 17.74 -21.45
N ARG A 172 5.46 18.51 -20.91
CA ARG A 172 5.75 19.72 -20.11
C ARG A 172 6.70 19.42 -18.94
N PHE A 173 6.54 18.26 -18.30
CA PHE A 173 7.39 17.86 -17.18
C PHE A 173 8.79 17.49 -17.64
N SER A 174 8.93 16.69 -18.70
CA SER A 174 10.23 16.31 -19.27
C SER A 174 11.01 17.53 -19.77
N ARG A 175 10.36 18.50 -20.43
CA ARG A 175 10.99 19.77 -20.83
C ARG A 175 11.45 20.60 -19.62
N TRP A 176 10.64 20.66 -18.56
CA TRP A 176 11.03 21.33 -17.33
C TRP A 176 12.26 20.67 -16.68
N VAL A 177 12.31 19.34 -16.65
CA VAL A 177 13.47 18.60 -16.12
C VAL A 177 14.72 18.87 -16.94
N ARG A 178 14.66 18.77 -18.29
CA ARG A 178 15.81 19.06 -19.16
C ARG A 178 16.36 20.47 -18.94
N SER A 179 15.48 21.48 -19.01
CA SER A 179 15.85 22.88 -18.76
C SER A 179 16.46 23.09 -17.37
N LEU A 180 16.03 22.32 -16.37
CA LEU A 180 16.57 22.43 -15.03
C LEU A 180 17.96 21.80 -14.91
N VAL A 181 18.17 20.64 -15.53
CA VAL A 181 19.47 19.97 -15.62
C VAL A 181 20.48 20.87 -16.34
N GLU A 182 20.11 21.44 -17.48
CA GLU A 182 20.96 22.36 -18.26
C GLU A 182 21.36 23.60 -17.44
N ARG A 183 20.42 24.23 -16.73
CA ARG A 183 20.69 25.50 -16.02
C ARG A 183 21.39 25.35 -14.68
N ARG A 184 21.19 24.22 -13.98
CA ARG A 184 21.62 24.07 -12.56
C ARG A 184 22.50 22.85 -12.31
N GLY A 185 22.67 21.97 -13.29
CA GLY A 185 23.38 20.72 -13.15
C GLY A 185 22.53 19.59 -12.55
N TYR A 186 22.98 18.36 -12.78
CA TYR A 186 22.28 17.12 -12.44
C TYR A 186 21.79 17.07 -10.99
N TRP A 187 22.71 17.24 -10.03
CA TRP A 187 22.40 17.06 -8.61
C TRP A 187 21.36 18.05 -8.11
N ARG A 188 21.45 19.32 -8.52
CA ARG A 188 20.47 20.34 -8.13
C ARG A 188 19.10 20.08 -8.77
N ALA A 189 19.07 19.57 -10.00
CA ALA A 189 17.83 19.16 -10.65
C ALA A 189 17.18 17.97 -9.92
N ALA A 190 17.96 16.98 -9.49
CA ALA A 190 17.46 15.83 -8.75
C ALA A 190 16.78 16.24 -7.44
N VAL A 191 17.39 17.14 -6.66
CA VAL A 191 16.80 17.68 -5.42
C VAL A 191 15.49 18.42 -5.70
N ALA A 192 15.44 19.22 -6.75
CA ALA A 192 14.24 19.97 -7.11
C ALA A 192 13.08 19.07 -7.58
N ILE A 193 13.38 17.98 -8.31
CA ILE A 193 12.40 16.96 -8.68
C ILE A 193 11.86 16.26 -7.43
N ALA A 194 12.75 15.86 -6.52
CA ALA A 194 12.38 15.27 -5.24
C ALA A 194 11.48 16.21 -4.43
N ALA A 195 11.83 17.50 -4.33
CA ALA A 195 11.03 18.51 -3.64
C ALA A 195 9.64 18.70 -4.27
N LYS A 196 9.53 18.60 -5.61
CA LYS A 196 8.23 18.63 -6.30
C LYS A 196 7.41 17.38 -5.97
N ASN A 197 8.00 16.20 -6.10
CA ASN A 197 7.32 14.93 -5.82
C ASN A 197 6.89 14.81 -4.34
N ALA A 198 7.69 15.27 -3.38
CA ALA A 198 7.31 15.30 -1.96
C ALA A 198 6.08 16.19 -1.70
N ARG A 199 6.03 17.37 -2.35
CA ARG A 199 4.87 18.27 -2.26
C ARG A 199 3.60 17.64 -2.87
N MET A 200 3.75 16.96 -4.00
CA MET A 200 2.65 16.27 -4.67
C MET A 200 2.17 15.07 -3.83
N ALA A 201 3.09 14.29 -3.26
CA ALA A 201 2.76 13.16 -2.39
C ALA A 201 1.95 13.62 -1.16
N TRP A 202 2.36 14.70 -0.51
CA TRP A 202 1.59 15.30 0.57
C TRP A 202 0.20 15.73 0.12
N ALA A 203 0.07 16.37 -1.05
CA ALA A 203 -1.22 16.80 -1.56
C ALA A 203 -2.14 15.61 -1.86
N ILE A 204 -1.62 14.53 -2.46
CA ILE A 204 -2.36 13.28 -2.66
C ILE A 204 -2.86 12.70 -1.33
N LEU A 205 -2.00 12.65 -0.32
CA LEU A 205 -2.36 12.08 0.99
C LEU A 205 -3.38 12.94 1.73
N LYS A 206 -3.28 14.28 1.62
CA LYS A 206 -4.16 15.22 2.32
C LYS A 206 -5.52 15.39 1.66
N TYR A 207 -5.56 15.48 0.33
CA TYR A 207 -6.79 15.75 -0.42
C TYR A 207 -7.43 14.49 -1.02
N GLY A 208 -6.73 13.35 -1.03
CA GLY A 208 -7.29 12.09 -1.50
C GLY A 208 -7.75 12.18 -2.96
N ASP A 209 -9.03 11.88 -3.20
CA ASP A 209 -9.64 11.83 -4.54
C ASP A 209 -9.86 13.20 -5.18
N ASP A 210 -9.84 14.26 -4.38
CA ASP A 210 -9.97 15.63 -4.89
C ASP A 210 -8.70 16.11 -5.61
N PHE A 211 -7.59 15.38 -5.44
CA PHE A 211 -6.33 15.72 -6.08
C PHE A 211 -6.24 15.16 -7.50
N LYS A 212 -6.43 16.03 -8.49
CA LYS A 212 -6.19 15.70 -9.91
C LYS A 212 -4.74 15.99 -10.28
N HIS A 213 -3.96 14.96 -10.62
CA HIS A 213 -2.64 15.13 -11.22
C HIS A 213 -2.63 14.63 -12.67
N GLU A 214 -1.80 15.25 -13.51
CA GLU A 214 -1.54 14.72 -14.86
C GLU A 214 -0.84 13.35 -14.71
N PRO A 215 -1.42 12.27 -15.27
CA PRO A 215 -0.78 10.96 -15.21
C PRO A 215 0.61 11.00 -15.86
N ALA A 216 1.49 10.11 -15.40
CA ALA A 216 2.77 9.90 -16.06
C ALA A 216 2.50 9.53 -17.53
N ALA A 217 2.93 10.37 -18.48
CA ALA A 217 2.81 10.04 -19.91
C ALA A 217 3.72 8.84 -20.19
N SER A 218 3.10 7.77 -20.70
CA SER A 218 3.71 6.52 -21.14
C SER A 218 4.92 6.77 -22.02
#